data_AF-A0A2B9PR23-F1
#
_entry.id   AF-A0A2B9PR23-F1
#
_cell.length_a   1.000
_cell.length_b   1.000
_cell.length_c   1.000
_cell.angle_alpha   90.00
_cell.angle_beta   90.00
_cell.angle_gamma   90.00
#
_symmetry.space_group_name_H-M   'P 1'
#
loop_
_entity.id
_entity.type
_entity.pdbx_description
1 polymer ?
#
loop_
_entity_poly.entity_id
_entity_poly.type
_entity_poly.pdbx_seq_one_letter_code
_entity_poly.pdbx_strand_id
1 'polypeptide(L)'
;MTNTKYDTLMACAESNKKELQAELTQAVSELLASASAVQCKLVYGDGENHEEISTDMIHKNLQKIDAIKVKLSALDNILGIKESIEGNKRKLYWYTYRLRGFSLGCQPNGFVGQDEKIGKLGAVIYERELTVKEKSDYELDFHKIEIVDMPTKWEGDNS
;
A
#
# COMPACT_ATOMS: atom_id res chain seq x y z
N MET A 1 -4.93 12.08 -12.22
CA MET A 1 -3.57 11.92 -12.79
C MET A 1 -2.71 11.23 -11.75
N THR A 2 -2.27 10.00 -12.00
CA THR A 2 -1.28 9.37 -11.12
C THR A 2 0.02 10.16 -11.24
N ASN A 3 0.53 10.63 -10.10
CA ASN A 3 1.78 11.35 -10.06
C ASN A 3 2.89 10.31 -10.26
N THR A 4 3.38 10.14 -11.48
CA THR A 4 4.34 9.10 -11.87
C THR A 4 5.60 9.08 -10.99
N LYS A 5 5.96 10.23 -10.40
CA LYS A 5 7.06 10.34 -9.42
C LYS A 5 6.72 9.67 -8.09
N TYR A 6 5.48 9.79 -7.62
CA TYR A 6 5.00 9.13 -6.41
C TYR A 6 5.03 7.61 -6.55
N ASP A 7 4.46 7.08 -7.64
CA ASP A 7 4.42 5.63 -7.88
C ASP A 7 5.83 5.03 -7.95
N THR A 8 6.76 5.75 -8.61
CA THR A 8 8.18 5.35 -8.69
C THR A 8 8.87 5.36 -7.31
N LEU A 9 8.60 6.37 -6.49
CA LEU A 9 9.17 6.44 -5.12
C LEU A 9 8.63 5.32 -4.23
N MET A 10 7.36 4.94 -4.37
CA MET A 10 6.77 3.86 -3.58
C MET A 10 7.32 2.49 -3.99
N ALA A 11 7.43 2.22 -5.29
CA ALA A 11 8.10 1.02 -5.78
C ALA A 11 9.55 0.91 -5.29
N CYS A 12 10.27 2.03 -5.26
CA CYS A 12 11.63 2.10 -4.71
C CYS A 12 11.66 1.81 -3.20
N ALA A 13 10.75 2.39 -2.41
CA ALA A 13 10.67 2.14 -0.98
C ALA A 13 10.35 0.67 -0.65
N GLU A 14 9.43 0.05 -1.39
CA GLU A 14 9.08 -1.37 -1.26
C GLU A 14 10.25 -2.29 -1.62
N SER A 15 10.99 -1.97 -2.70
CA SER A 15 12.20 -2.69 -3.08
C SER A 15 13.28 -2.60 -2.00
N ASN A 16 13.57 -1.40 -1.50
CA ASN A 16 14.58 -1.17 -0.46
C ASN A 16 14.24 -1.91 0.83
N LYS A 17 12.95 -1.96 1.21
CA LYS A 17 12.50 -2.74 2.38
C LYS A 17 12.81 -4.22 2.22
N LYS A 18 12.55 -4.78 1.02
CA LYS A 18 12.84 -6.18 0.72
C LYS A 18 14.34 -6.49 0.77
N GLU A 19 15.17 -5.60 0.24
CA GLU A 19 16.64 -5.72 0.31
C GLU A 19 17.13 -5.70 1.76
N LEU A 20 16.68 -4.74 2.56
CA LEU A 20 17.04 -4.67 3.98
C LEU A 20 16.56 -5.89 4.80
N GLN A 21 15.42 -6.47 4.46
CA GLN A 21 14.96 -7.72 5.07
C GLN A 21 15.87 -8.90 4.71
N ALA A 22 16.37 -8.95 3.47
CA ALA A 22 17.34 -9.95 3.05
C ALA A 22 18.68 -9.77 3.78
N GLU A 23 19.19 -8.54 3.86
CA GLU A 23 20.40 -8.21 4.62
C GLU A 23 20.27 -8.57 6.10
N LEU A 24 19.11 -8.28 6.72
CA LEU A 24 18.83 -8.67 8.11
C LEU A 24 18.87 -10.18 8.30
N THR A 25 18.25 -10.92 7.37
CA THR A 25 18.21 -12.39 7.41
C THR A 25 19.61 -12.99 7.30
N GLN A 26 20.43 -12.42 6.40
CA GLN A 26 21.83 -12.81 6.28
C GLN A 26 22.62 -12.51 7.55
N ALA A 27 22.52 -11.29 8.09
CA ALA A 27 23.25 -10.89 9.30
C ALA A 27 22.88 -11.73 10.53
N VAL A 28 21.60 -12.11 10.68
CA VAL A 28 21.15 -13.02 11.75
C VAL A 28 21.72 -14.43 11.56
N SER A 29 21.77 -14.92 10.33
CA SER A 29 22.35 -16.23 10.03
C SER A 29 23.86 -16.27 10.35
N GLU A 30 24.59 -15.21 9.99
CA GLU A 30 26.01 -15.06 10.33
C GLU A 30 26.23 -14.96 11.85
N LEU A 31 25.37 -14.23 12.57
CA LEU A 31 25.41 -14.15 14.03
C LEU A 31 25.15 -15.50 14.69
N LEU A 32 24.17 -16.26 14.19
CA LEU A 32 23.86 -17.60 14.71
C LEU A 32 25.04 -18.56 14.49
N ALA A 33 25.66 -18.51 13.30
CA ALA A 33 26.83 -19.31 12.98
C ALA A 33 28.03 -18.95 13.89
N SER A 34 28.31 -17.66 14.09
CA SER A 34 29.41 -17.22 14.97
C SER A 34 29.16 -17.56 16.44
N ALA A 35 27.93 -17.38 16.93
CA ALA A 35 27.54 -17.77 18.29
C ALA A 35 27.66 -19.29 18.50
N SER A 36 27.21 -20.10 17.53
CA SER A 36 27.34 -21.56 17.58
C SER A 36 28.81 -21.98 17.58
N ALA A 37 29.67 -21.30 16.81
CA ALA A 37 31.10 -21.56 16.81
C ALA A 37 31.76 -21.25 18.16
N VAL A 38 31.35 -20.17 18.84
CA VAL A 38 31.79 -19.87 20.22
C VAL A 38 31.32 -20.96 21.17
N GLN A 39 30.04 -21.34 21.11
CA GLN A 39 29.48 -22.36 22.00
C GLN A 39 30.19 -23.70 21.86
N CYS A 40 30.40 -24.20 20.63
CA CYS A 40 31.15 -25.43 20.40
C CYS A 40 32.56 -25.36 21.01
N LYS A 41 33.22 -24.20 20.93
CA LYS A 41 34.57 -24.02 21.49
C LYS A 41 34.58 -23.93 23.02
N LEU A 42 33.59 -23.29 23.64
CA LEU A 42 33.44 -23.27 25.11
C LEU A 42 33.18 -24.66 25.69
N VAL A 43 32.49 -25.53 24.94
CA VAL A 43 32.16 -26.89 25.38
C VAL A 43 33.32 -27.87 25.15
N TYR A 44 34.17 -27.65 24.15
CA TYR A 44 35.17 -28.63 23.69
C TYR A 44 36.62 -28.13 23.56
N GLY A 45 36.94 -26.87 23.88
CA GLY A 45 38.25 -26.26 23.61
C GLY A 45 39.09 -25.93 24.85
N ASP A 46 40.40 -26.20 24.77
CA ASP A 46 41.40 -25.82 25.78
C ASP A 46 41.81 -24.33 25.65
N GLY A 47 41.12 -23.47 26.42
CA GLY A 47 41.67 -22.38 27.22
C GLY A 47 42.43 -21.17 26.65
N GLU A 48 43.14 -21.20 25.51
CA GLU A 48 44.09 -20.10 25.22
C GLU A 48 43.77 -19.24 23.98
N ASN A 49 43.61 -17.93 24.22
CA ASN A 49 43.75 -16.77 23.32
C ASN A 49 42.82 -16.59 22.10
N HIS A 50 41.67 -17.28 22.03
CA HIS A 50 40.78 -17.21 20.85
C HIS A 50 39.39 -16.57 21.06
N GLU A 51 39.09 -16.04 22.25
CA GLU A 51 37.78 -15.44 22.56
C GLU A 51 37.55 -14.07 21.87
N GLU A 52 38.57 -13.21 21.80
CA GLU A 52 38.44 -11.81 21.32
C GLU A 52 37.96 -11.68 19.87
N ILE A 53 38.47 -12.50 18.94
CA ILE A 53 38.12 -12.39 17.51
C ILE A 53 36.66 -12.80 17.25
N SER A 54 36.16 -13.80 18.02
CA SER A 54 34.81 -14.31 17.83
C SER A 54 33.75 -13.43 18.51
N THR A 55 34.07 -12.82 19.64
CA THR A 55 33.21 -11.83 20.31
C THR A 55 33.15 -10.50 19.56
N ASP A 56 34.25 -10.04 18.97
CA ASP A 56 34.28 -8.86 18.09
C ASP A 56 33.36 -9.01 16.88
N MET A 57 33.34 -10.20 16.28
CA MET A 57 32.50 -10.48 15.11
C MET A 57 31.02 -10.54 15.49
N ILE A 58 30.69 -11.09 16.67
CA ILE A 58 29.35 -11.03 17.26
C ILE A 58 28.94 -9.58 17.50
N HIS A 59 29.82 -8.76 18.09
CA HIS A 59 29.54 -7.36 18.38
C HIS A 59 29.28 -6.54 17.11
N LYS A 60 30.11 -6.71 16.07
CA LYS A 60 29.91 -6.06 14.76
C LYS A 60 28.58 -6.46 14.11
N ASN A 61 28.21 -7.74 14.19
CA ASN A 61 26.94 -8.21 13.61
C ASN A 61 25.73 -7.67 14.38
N LEU A 62 25.80 -7.56 15.71
CA LEU A 62 24.75 -6.90 16.51
C LEU A 62 24.58 -5.43 16.13
N GLN A 63 25.68 -4.68 16.00
CA GLN A 63 25.63 -3.27 15.55
C GLN A 63 24.98 -3.13 14.16
N LYS A 64 25.32 -4.02 13.21
CA LYS A 64 24.68 -4.04 11.88
C LYS A 64 23.18 -4.32 11.98
N ILE A 65 22.78 -5.28 12.81
CA ILE A 65 21.37 -5.63 13.02
C ILE A 65 20.59 -4.43 13.58
N ASP A 66 21.13 -3.74 14.58
CA ASP A 66 20.48 -2.57 15.16
C ASP A 66 20.34 -1.42 14.15
N ALA A 67 21.37 -1.17 13.35
CA ALA A 67 21.30 -0.18 12.28
C ALA A 67 20.24 -0.54 11.21
N ILE A 68 20.12 -1.81 10.83
CA ILE A 68 19.10 -2.28 9.89
C ILE A 68 17.70 -2.14 10.47
N LYS A 69 17.50 -2.48 11.76
CA LYS A 69 16.20 -2.32 12.45
C LYS A 69 15.71 -0.87 12.44
N VAL A 70 16.61 0.09 12.70
CA VAL A 70 16.27 1.53 12.66
C VAL A 70 15.81 1.93 11.26
N LYS A 71 16.51 1.50 10.20
CA LYS A 71 16.11 1.77 8.81
C LYS A 71 14.77 1.15 8.45
N LEU A 72 14.50 -0.09 8.89
CA LEU A 72 13.23 -0.78 8.65
C LEU A 72 12.06 -0.04 9.32
N SER A 73 12.21 0.39 10.57
CA SER A 73 11.18 1.17 11.28
C SER A 73 10.87 2.48 10.56
N ALA A 74 11.88 3.19 10.03
CA ALA A 74 11.67 4.39 9.25
C ALA A 74 10.87 4.12 7.96
N LEU A 75 11.16 3.03 7.26
CA LEU A 75 10.42 2.63 6.06
C LEU A 75 8.98 2.21 6.37
N ASP A 76 8.75 1.51 7.47
CA ASP A 76 7.40 1.13 7.91
C ASP A 76 6.52 2.36 8.18
N ASN A 77 7.09 3.41 8.80
CA ASN A 77 6.38 4.67 9.01
C ASN A 77 5.98 5.35 7.69
N ILE A 78 6.87 5.36 6.69
CA ILE A 78 6.59 5.94 5.37
C ILE A 78 5.47 5.16 4.66
N LEU A 79 5.52 3.83 4.72
CA LEU A 79 4.48 2.98 4.15
C LEU A 79 3.13 3.14 4.86
N GLY A 80 3.11 3.29 6.19
CA GLY A 80 1.87 3.58 6.92
C GLY A 80 1.25 4.94 6.55
N ILE A 81 2.09 5.95 6.27
CA ILE A 81 1.62 7.24 5.74
C ILE A 81 1.05 7.07 4.33
N LYS A 82 1.69 6.27 3.47
CA LYS A 82 1.18 5.94 2.12
C LYS A 82 -0.21 5.30 2.22
N GLU A 83 -0.38 4.25 3.03
CA GLU A 83 -1.66 3.57 3.22
C GLU A 83 -2.75 4.53 3.74
N SER A 84 -2.38 5.46 4.61
CA SER A 84 -3.31 6.50 5.10
C SER A 84 -3.69 7.52 4.01
N ILE A 85 -2.76 7.90 3.13
CA ILE A 85 -3.02 8.80 1.99
C ILE A 85 -3.86 8.10 0.92
N GLU A 86 -3.57 6.83 0.62
CA GLU A 86 -4.31 6.04 -0.36
C GLU A 86 -5.69 5.62 0.17
N GLY A 87 -5.81 5.32 1.47
CA GLY A 87 -7.08 5.03 2.14
C GLY A 87 -8.07 6.21 2.12
N ASN A 88 -7.58 7.43 1.91
CA ASN A 88 -8.41 8.63 1.75
C ASN A 88 -8.90 8.87 0.31
N LYS A 89 -8.62 7.97 -0.64
CA LYS A 89 -9.05 8.09 -2.03
C LYS A 89 -10.25 7.18 -2.33
N ARG A 90 -11.31 7.74 -2.91
CA ARG A 90 -12.47 6.98 -3.40
C ARG A 90 -12.44 6.85 -4.92
N LYS A 91 -12.86 5.69 -5.41
CA LYS A 91 -13.09 5.47 -6.85
C LYS A 91 -14.55 5.76 -7.16
N LEU A 92 -14.77 6.72 -8.06
CA LEU A 92 -16.07 7.05 -8.61
C LEU A 92 -16.17 6.46 -10.02
N TYR A 93 -17.22 5.68 -10.24
CA TYR A 93 -17.53 5.03 -11.50
C TYR A 93 -18.62 5.83 -12.21
N TRP A 94 -18.29 6.36 -13.37
CA TRP A 94 -19.17 7.21 -14.16
C TRP A 94 -19.82 6.41 -15.29
N TYR A 95 -21.13 6.58 -15.44
CA TYR A 95 -21.90 5.92 -16.49
C TYR A 95 -22.78 6.93 -17.22
N THR A 96 -22.68 6.96 -18.54
CA THR A 96 -23.54 7.80 -19.39
C THR A 96 -24.83 7.09 -19.74
N TYR A 97 -25.91 7.85 -19.77
CA TYR A 97 -27.21 7.40 -20.23
C TYR A 97 -27.26 7.24 -21.76
N ARG A 98 -27.84 6.13 -22.24
CA ARG A 98 -28.00 5.87 -23.69
C ARG A 98 -29.33 6.37 -24.24
N LEU A 99 -30.45 5.91 -23.68
CA LEU A 99 -31.79 6.13 -24.25
C LEU A 99 -32.67 7.11 -23.43
N ARG A 100 -32.43 7.21 -22.13
CA ARG A 100 -33.21 8.05 -21.19
C ARG A 100 -32.28 8.74 -20.21
N GLY A 101 -32.55 10.00 -19.87
CA GLY A 101 -31.78 10.72 -18.86
C GLY A 101 -32.16 10.33 -17.43
N PHE A 102 -31.65 11.06 -16.45
CA PHE A 102 -31.91 10.80 -15.04
C PHE A 102 -33.40 10.98 -14.69
N SER A 103 -33.94 10.00 -13.96
CA SER A 103 -35.25 10.07 -13.32
C SER A 103 -35.30 9.06 -12.18
N LEU A 104 -36.06 9.31 -11.12
CA LEU A 104 -36.14 8.36 -10.01
C LEU A 104 -36.66 6.99 -10.48
N GLY A 105 -35.91 5.93 -10.17
CA GLY A 105 -36.19 4.56 -10.61
C GLY A 105 -35.65 4.20 -12.00
N CYS A 106 -35.03 5.15 -12.72
CA CYS A 106 -34.47 4.91 -14.06
C CYS A 106 -32.97 4.53 -14.05
N GLN A 107 -32.38 4.38 -12.86
CA GLN A 107 -31.00 3.97 -12.62
C GLN A 107 -30.93 3.03 -11.40
N PRO A 108 -29.86 2.22 -11.26
CA PRO A 108 -29.62 1.45 -10.05
C PRO A 108 -29.56 2.32 -8.79
N ASN A 109 -29.98 1.76 -7.66
CA ASN A 109 -29.88 2.43 -6.36
C ASN A 109 -28.42 2.61 -5.92
N GLY A 110 -28.20 3.64 -5.08
CA GLY A 110 -26.89 3.93 -4.49
C GLY A 110 -25.98 4.81 -5.36
N PHE A 111 -26.56 5.64 -6.23
CA PHE A 111 -25.79 6.68 -6.92
C PHE A 111 -25.39 7.77 -5.93
N VAL A 112 -24.20 8.34 -6.11
CA VAL A 112 -23.65 9.41 -5.27
C VAL A 112 -23.69 10.77 -5.94
N GLY A 113 -24.04 10.82 -7.22
CA GLY A 113 -24.16 12.07 -7.95
C GLY A 113 -24.59 11.87 -9.41
N GLN A 114 -24.80 13.00 -10.09
CA GLN A 114 -25.12 13.06 -11.51
C GLN A 114 -24.47 14.29 -12.15
N ASP A 115 -24.24 14.20 -13.46
CA ASP A 115 -23.74 15.32 -14.26
C ASP A 115 -24.45 15.35 -15.61
N GLU A 116 -25.28 16.36 -15.84
CA GLU A 116 -26.07 16.53 -17.06
C GLU A 116 -25.22 16.93 -18.29
N LYS A 117 -23.98 17.39 -18.08
CA LYS A 117 -23.10 17.87 -19.16
C LYS A 117 -22.33 16.74 -19.83
N ILE A 118 -22.31 15.55 -19.23
CA ILE A 118 -21.55 14.40 -19.74
C ILE A 118 -22.45 13.51 -20.59
N GLY A 119 -22.03 13.24 -21.84
CA GLY A 119 -22.81 12.45 -22.78
C GLY A 119 -24.02 13.21 -23.34
N LYS A 120 -24.95 12.48 -23.98
CA LYS A 120 -26.14 13.07 -24.64
C LYS A 120 -27.26 13.38 -23.64
N LEU A 121 -27.39 12.56 -22.60
CA LEU A 121 -28.52 12.57 -21.66
C LEU A 121 -28.05 12.68 -20.20
N GLY A 122 -26.79 13.07 -19.99
CA GLY A 122 -26.13 13.10 -18.69
C GLY A 122 -25.43 11.79 -18.30
N ALA A 123 -24.82 11.83 -17.13
CA ALA A 123 -24.16 10.71 -16.48
C ALA A 123 -24.57 10.57 -15.01
N VAL A 124 -24.46 9.35 -14.51
CA VAL A 124 -24.69 8.97 -13.11
C VAL A 124 -23.42 8.36 -12.52
N ILE A 125 -23.19 8.61 -11.23
CA ILE A 125 -21.92 8.33 -10.55
C ILE A 125 -22.16 7.38 -9.37
N TYR A 126 -21.29 6.38 -9.21
CA TYR A 126 -21.34 5.40 -8.13
C TYR A 126 -19.98 5.23 -7.45
N GLU A 127 -19.97 4.87 -6.16
CA GLU A 127 -18.75 4.45 -5.43
C GLU A 127 -18.38 2.98 -5.64
N ARG A 128 -19.17 2.27 -6.45
CA ARG A 128 -18.96 0.89 -6.84
C ARG A 128 -19.10 0.73 -8.34
N GLU A 129 -18.50 -0.32 -8.87
CA GLU A 129 -18.74 -0.72 -10.24
C GLU A 129 -20.14 -1.33 -10.39
N LEU A 130 -20.88 -0.93 -11.44
CA LEU A 130 -22.14 -1.55 -11.83
C LEU A 130 -21.89 -2.88 -12.54
N THR A 131 -22.70 -3.87 -12.19
CA THR A 131 -22.69 -5.17 -12.86
C THR A 131 -23.10 -5.05 -14.32
N VAL A 132 -22.75 -6.05 -15.13
CA VAL A 132 -23.16 -6.12 -16.55
C VAL A 132 -24.68 -6.06 -16.69
N LYS A 133 -25.40 -6.74 -15.78
CA LYS A 133 -26.86 -6.72 -15.75
C LYS A 133 -27.42 -5.33 -15.46
N GLU A 134 -26.93 -4.65 -14.42
CA GLU A 134 -27.37 -3.29 -14.12
C GLU A 134 -27.12 -2.33 -15.28
N LYS A 135 -25.96 -2.42 -15.95
CA LYS A 135 -25.68 -1.60 -17.13
C LYS A 135 -26.66 -1.85 -18.26
N SER A 136 -27.02 -3.11 -18.49
CA SER A 136 -27.98 -3.50 -19.51
C SER A 136 -29.41 -3.07 -19.17
N ASP A 137 -29.91 -3.43 -17.98
CA ASP A 137 -31.29 -3.15 -17.54
C ASP A 137 -31.57 -1.65 -17.50
N TYR A 138 -30.54 -0.85 -17.21
CA TYR A 138 -30.64 0.59 -17.10
C TYR A 138 -30.09 1.38 -18.30
N GLU A 139 -29.64 0.69 -19.36
CA GLU A 139 -29.12 1.31 -20.59
C GLU A 139 -28.00 2.34 -20.31
N LEU A 140 -27.03 1.89 -19.52
CA LEU A 140 -25.89 2.67 -19.05
C LEU A 140 -24.59 2.20 -19.72
N ASP A 141 -23.83 3.14 -20.27
CA ASP A 141 -22.51 2.89 -20.84
C ASP A 141 -21.43 3.40 -19.90
N PHE A 142 -20.39 2.60 -19.68
CA PHE A 142 -19.25 3.00 -18.87
C PHE A 142 -18.51 4.17 -19.53
N HIS A 143 -18.26 5.23 -18.75
CA HIS A 143 -17.61 6.43 -19.23
C HIS A 143 -16.16 6.54 -18.72
N LYS A 144 -15.96 6.55 -17.40
CA LYS A 144 -14.64 6.66 -16.77
C LYS A 144 -14.65 6.19 -15.31
N ILE A 145 -13.46 5.94 -14.78
CA ILE A 145 -13.21 5.90 -13.34
C ILE A 145 -12.49 7.18 -12.96
N GLU A 146 -12.95 7.83 -11.91
CA GLU A 146 -12.31 9.00 -11.32
C GLU A 146 -11.87 8.67 -9.90
N ILE A 147 -10.66 9.08 -9.54
CA ILE A 147 -10.14 8.93 -8.18
C ILE A 147 -10.22 10.30 -7.53
N VAL A 148 -11.03 10.41 -6.48
CA VAL A 148 -11.23 11.65 -5.73
C VAL A 148 -10.69 11.48 -4.32
N ASP A 149 -10.16 12.56 -3.75
CA ASP A 149 -9.86 12.63 -2.33
C ASP A 149 -11.18 12.74 -1.56
N MET A 150 -11.32 12.02 -0.45
CA MET A 150 -12.51 12.06 0.39
C MET A 150 -12.67 13.49 0.95
N PRO A 151 -13.81 14.16 0.73
CA PRO A 151 -14.03 15.46 1.34
C PRO A 151 -14.06 15.28 2.87
N THR A 152 -13.33 16.14 3.59
CA THR A 152 -13.27 16.13 5.07
C THR A 152 -14.63 16.41 5.71
N LYS A 153 -15.63 16.86 4.94
CA LYS A 153 -17.03 17.04 5.34
C LYS A 153 -17.96 16.84 4.15
N TRP A 154 -19.01 16.04 4.32
CA TRP A 154 -20.21 16.15 3.48
C TRP A 154 -20.99 17.37 4.00
N GLU A 155 -20.88 18.52 3.35
CA GLU A 155 -21.91 19.54 3.50
C GLU A 155 -23.14 19.05 2.75
N GLY A 156 -24.08 18.42 3.46
CA GLY A 156 -25.29 17.93 2.81
C GLY A 156 -26.19 16.98 3.58
N ASP A 157 -26.07 16.80 4.89
CA ASP A 157 -27.22 16.39 5.70
C ASP A 157 -28.03 17.64 6.01
N ASN A 158 -28.83 18.06 5.04
CA ASN A 158 -29.98 18.95 5.24
C ASN A 158 -31.09 18.46 4.32
N SER A 159 -31.79 17.42 4.76
CA SER A 159 -33.17 17.12 4.37
C SER A 159 -33.84 16.33 5.49
#